data_AF-A0A7V9EJE8-F1
#
_entry.id   AF-A0A7V9EJE8-F1
#
_cell.length_a   1.000
_cell.length_b   1.000
_cell.length_c   1.000
_cell.angle_alpha   90.00
_cell.angle_beta   90.00
_cell.angle_gamma   90.00
#
_symmetry.space_group_name_H-M   'P 1'
#
loop_
_entity.id
_entity.type
_entity.pdbx_description
1 polymer ?
#
loop_
_entity_poly.entity_id
_entity_poly.type
_entity_poly.pdbx_seq_one_letter_code
_entity_poly.pdbx_strand_id
1 'polypeptide(L)'
;MPKTLTPISGDNPLLHFILTGLEAAGITNLLVVTGFKPGPLQSYVNEHWNGEATFIFNARYASWGNFHSARLAVDQSPQSDLLIVNSDIVVHPDVFRRAAAAPGDLVLAVQDRDDLTEEDMRVQLGAGAAAPRDRGGAGSAGAQGRRVVAIGKDIPMAQSHGEFCGVSLLRPAAARAFAEVATDLQWQARTSLYYEDIYAQALDGLDARAVGVAPEEYAEVDRPEDLAGAAAVVEAHPGAWQAAGEPTTDQTAAP
;
A
#
# COMPACT_ATOMS: atom_id res chain seq x y z
N MET A 1 9.01 7.68 18.55
CA MET A 1 9.56 6.84 17.47
C MET A 1 8.63 7.00 16.27
N PRO A 2 9.10 7.01 15.02
CA PRO A 2 8.22 6.83 13.86
C PRO A 2 7.34 5.59 14.02
N LYS A 3 6.06 5.68 13.68
CA LYS A 3 5.05 4.60 13.86
C LYS A 3 5.50 3.29 13.19
N THR A 4 6.04 3.38 11.97
CA THR A 4 6.58 2.25 11.21
C THR A 4 7.72 1.48 11.91
N LEU A 5 8.35 2.05 12.94
CA LEU A 5 9.38 1.38 13.74
C LEU A 5 8.80 0.68 14.98
N THR A 6 7.48 0.53 15.08
CA THR A 6 6.82 -0.19 16.17
C THR A 6 6.93 -1.71 15.94
N PRO A 7 7.49 -2.49 16.89
CA PRO A 7 7.52 -3.94 16.85
C PRO A 7 6.12 -4.53 16.77
N ILE A 8 5.92 -5.51 15.89
CA ILE A 8 4.64 -6.23 15.75
C ILE A 8 4.78 -7.74 15.86
N SER A 9 5.96 -8.31 15.60
CA SER A 9 6.22 -9.74 15.77
C SER A 9 7.67 -9.94 16.19
N GLY A 10 7.87 -10.47 17.40
CA GLY A 10 9.17 -10.46 18.06
C GLY A 10 9.71 -9.02 18.19
N ASP A 11 10.98 -8.82 17.82
CA ASP A 11 11.62 -7.50 17.78
C ASP A 11 11.46 -6.79 16.42
N ASN A 12 10.79 -7.41 15.45
CA ASN A 12 10.67 -6.87 14.10
C ASN A 12 9.55 -5.81 14.00
N PRO A 13 9.88 -4.58 13.56
CA PRO A 13 8.89 -3.53 13.36
C PRO A 13 8.07 -3.69 12.08
N LEU A 14 6.98 -2.91 11.94
CA LEU A 14 6.23 -2.79 10.67
C LEU A 14 7.16 -2.60 9.46
N LEU A 15 8.14 -1.70 9.59
CA LEU A 15 9.11 -1.40 8.52
C LEU A 15 9.90 -2.64 8.10
N HIS A 16 10.20 -3.57 9.01
CA HIS A 16 10.87 -4.83 8.66
C HIS A 16 10.06 -5.58 7.60
N PHE A 17 8.77 -5.80 7.87
CA PHE A 17 7.88 -6.57 7.01
C PHE A 17 7.57 -5.84 5.70
N ILE A 18 7.59 -4.51 5.68
CA ILE A 18 7.50 -3.75 4.43
C ILE A 18 8.76 -3.99 3.58
N LEU A 19 9.96 -3.83 4.15
CA LEU A 19 11.22 -3.96 3.41
C LEU A 19 11.41 -5.39 2.89
N THR A 20 11.33 -6.39 3.77
CA THR A 20 11.51 -7.80 3.37
C THR A 20 10.41 -8.27 2.43
N GLY A 21 9.19 -7.73 2.56
CA GLY A 21 8.10 -8.06 1.66
C GLY A 21 8.29 -7.48 0.26
N LEU A 22 8.79 -6.25 0.15
CA LEU A 22 9.18 -5.65 -1.12
C LEU A 22 10.31 -6.44 -1.81
N GLU A 23 11.33 -6.86 -1.04
CA GLU A 23 12.42 -7.70 -1.56
C GLU A 23 11.91 -9.06 -2.04
N ALA A 24 11.07 -9.73 -1.25
CA ALA A 24 10.45 -11.00 -1.65
C ALA A 24 9.55 -10.85 -2.90
N ALA A 25 8.98 -9.67 -3.12
CA ALA A 25 8.24 -9.34 -4.33
C ALA A 25 9.12 -8.99 -5.55
N GLY A 26 10.45 -8.94 -5.37
CA GLY A 26 11.41 -8.63 -6.43
C GLY A 26 11.61 -7.13 -6.69
N ILE A 27 11.17 -6.27 -5.77
CA ILE A 27 11.40 -4.82 -5.84
C ILE A 27 12.82 -4.52 -5.34
N THR A 28 13.62 -3.81 -6.15
CA THR A 28 15.03 -3.53 -5.83
C THR A 28 15.34 -2.04 -5.66
N ASN A 29 14.44 -1.16 -6.09
CA ASN A 29 14.64 0.30 -6.01
C ASN A 29 13.71 0.87 -4.93
N LEU A 30 14.30 1.40 -3.86
CA LEU A 30 13.53 1.94 -2.74
C LEU A 30 13.66 3.45 -2.66
N LEU A 31 12.52 4.13 -2.60
CA LEU A 31 12.43 5.55 -2.29
C LEU A 31 11.58 5.71 -1.04
N VAL A 32 12.12 6.40 -0.03
CA VAL A 32 11.45 6.60 1.25
C VAL A 32 11.24 8.09 1.49
N VAL A 33 9.97 8.49 1.55
CA VAL A 33 9.61 9.85 1.94
C VAL A 33 9.52 9.93 3.46
N THR A 34 10.41 10.72 4.04
CA THR A 34 10.57 10.89 5.48
C THR A 34 9.96 12.21 5.96
N GLY A 35 9.72 12.31 7.27
CA GLY A 35 9.20 13.53 7.89
C GLY A 35 9.53 13.55 9.38
N PHE A 36 8.62 13.04 10.21
CA PHE A 36 8.85 13.00 11.65
C PHE A 36 10.00 12.07 12.04
N LYS A 37 11.06 12.63 12.65
CA LYS A 37 12.24 11.89 13.14
C LYS A 37 12.86 10.98 12.07
N PRO A 38 13.44 11.56 10.99
CA PRO A 38 13.92 10.79 9.85
C PRO A 38 15.14 9.92 10.18
N GLY A 39 16.01 10.35 11.10
CA GLY A 39 17.27 9.67 11.43
C GLY A 39 17.11 8.19 11.78
N PRO A 40 16.32 7.81 12.81
CA PRO A 40 16.10 6.40 13.15
C PRO A 40 15.55 5.55 12.01
N LEU A 41 14.66 6.11 11.19
CA LEU A 41 14.07 5.41 10.05
C LEU A 41 15.11 5.21 8.94
N GLN A 42 15.89 6.24 8.62
CA GLN A 42 16.99 6.15 7.63
C GLN A 42 18.05 5.15 8.08
N SER A 43 18.45 5.17 9.36
CA SER A 43 19.36 4.18 9.94
C SER A 43 18.84 2.76 9.76
N TYR A 44 17.56 2.52 10.09
CA TYR A 44 16.95 1.21 9.94
C TYR A 44 16.92 0.74 8.48
N VAL A 45 16.49 1.61 7.54
CA VAL A 45 16.46 1.27 6.12
C VAL A 45 17.87 0.95 5.60
N ASN A 46 18.87 1.76 5.93
CA ASN A 46 20.24 1.53 5.47
C ASN A 46 20.86 0.23 6.03
N GLU A 47 20.39 -0.25 7.19
CA GLU A 47 20.85 -1.50 7.80
C GLU A 47 20.14 -2.73 7.24
N HIS A 48 18.86 -2.60 6.87
CA HIS A 48 17.99 -3.75 6.56
C HIS A 48 17.56 -3.85 5.09
N TRP A 49 17.79 -2.84 4.25
CA TRP A 49 17.46 -2.90 2.82
C TRP A 49 18.66 -3.39 2.00
N ASN A 50 18.45 -4.44 1.21
CA ASN A 50 19.43 -4.97 0.28
C ASN A 50 19.46 -4.15 -1.02
N GLY A 51 20.07 -2.98 -0.99
CA GLY A 51 20.26 -2.13 -2.16
C GLY A 51 20.48 -0.66 -1.80
N GLU A 52 20.45 0.20 -2.81
CA GLU A 52 20.46 1.65 -2.57
C GLU A 52 19.05 2.15 -2.27
N ALA A 53 18.91 2.86 -1.15
CA ALA A 53 17.69 3.57 -0.78
C ALA A 53 17.85 5.07 -1.03
N THR A 54 16.87 5.69 -1.68
CA THR A 54 16.78 7.14 -1.85
C THR A 54 15.87 7.73 -0.78
N PHE A 55 16.31 8.79 -0.11
CA PHE A 55 15.50 9.47 0.91
C PHE A 55 15.10 10.86 0.45
N ILE A 56 13.81 11.19 0.59
CA ILE A 56 13.30 12.54 0.42
C ILE A 56 12.75 13.02 1.75
N PHE A 57 13.09 14.24 2.17
CA PHE A 57 12.53 14.83 3.37
C PHE A 57 11.33 15.72 3.03
N ASN A 58 10.14 15.34 3.48
CA ASN A 58 8.96 16.19 3.40
C ASN A 58 8.98 17.23 4.53
N ALA A 59 9.46 18.44 4.24
CA ALA A 59 9.47 19.55 5.19
C ALA A 59 8.08 20.02 5.65
N ARG A 60 7.01 19.60 4.98
CA ARG A 60 5.61 19.92 5.29
C ARG A 60 4.86 18.81 6.01
N TYR A 61 5.53 17.73 6.42
CA TYR A 61 4.91 16.53 7.02
C TYR A 61 3.93 16.82 8.16
N ALA A 62 4.12 17.92 8.91
CA ALA A 62 3.28 18.29 10.06
C ALA A 62 2.12 19.23 9.71
N SER A 63 2.08 19.79 8.49
CA SER A 63 1.14 20.86 8.12
C SER A 63 0.32 20.56 6.87
N TRP A 64 0.75 19.58 6.09
CA TRP A 64 0.12 19.15 4.84
C TRP A 64 -0.23 17.67 4.94
N GLY A 65 -1.32 17.27 4.32
CA GLY A 65 -1.74 15.86 4.23
C GLY A 65 -0.76 15.03 3.41
N ASN A 66 -0.94 13.70 3.47
CA ASN A 66 0.00 12.74 2.90
C ASN A 66 0.08 12.82 1.35
N PHE A 67 -0.86 13.51 0.67
CA PHE A 67 -0.78 13.78 -0.76
C PHE A 67 0.52 14.46 -1.16
N HIS A 68 1.08 15.32 -0.29
CA HIS A 68 2.33 15.99 -0.58
C HIS A 68 3.53 15.05 -0.47
N SER A 69 3.49 14.07 0.44
CA SER A 69 4.51 13.02 0.49
C SER A 69 4.51 12.20 -0.80
N ALA A 70 3.32 11.77 -1.26
CA ALA A 70 3.18 11.06 -2.53
C ALA A 70 3.63 11.92 -3.73
N ARG A 71 3.30 13.22 -3.71
CA ARG A 71 3.76 14.17 -4.75
C ARG A 71 5.28 14.22 -4.87
N LEU A 72 5.99 14.28 -3.74
CA LEU A 72 7.45 14.27 -3.73
C LEU A 72 8.04 12.98 -4.35
N ALA A 73 7.41 11.83 -4.08
CA ALA A 73 7.81 10.56 -4.68
C ALA A 73 7.59 10.54 -6.21
N VAL A 74 6.44 11.06 -6.66
CA VAL A 74 6.10 11.21 -8.09
C VAL A 74 7.11 12.11 -8.81
N ASP A 75 7.42 13.29 -8.25
CA ASP A 75 8.35 14.24 -8.87
C ASP A 75 9.78 13.66 -8.97
N GLN A 76 10.19 12.83 -8.01
CA GLN A 76 11.51 12.22 -7.97
C GLN A 76 11.64 10.97 -8.86
N SER A 77 10.53 10.45 -9.39
CA SER A 77 10.50 9.20 -10.17
C SER A 77 9.87 9.38 -11.55
N PRO A 78 10.35 10.31 -12.38
CA PRO A 78 9.76 10.58 -13.67
C PRO A 78 9.86 9.37 -14.60
N GLN A 79 8.74 9.04 -15.27
CA GLN A 79 8.64 7.92 -16.22
C GLN A 79 8.83 6.51 -15.61
N SER A 80 8.89 6.39 -14.29
CA SER A 80 8.93 5.09 -13.60
C SER A 80 7.52 4.64 -13.21
N ASP A 81 7.34 3.32 -13.14
CA ASP A 81 6.23 2.71 -12.40
C ASP A 81 6.52 2.86 -10.90
N LEU A 82 5.55 3.36 -10.13
CA LEU A 82 5.67 3.70 -8.72
C LEU A 82 4.74 2.84 -7.88
N LEU A 83 5.28 1.89 -7.11
CA LEU A 83 4.52 1.18 -6.08
C LEU A 83 4.56 2.01 -4.79
N ILE A 84 3.44 2.64 -4.44
CA ILE A 84 3.27 3.43 -3.21
C ILE A 84 2.70 2.52 -2.13
N VAL A 85 3.35 2.52 -0.96
CA VAL A 85 3.02 1.68 0.20
C VAL A 85 2.92 2.56 1.44
N ASN A 86 1.80 2.47 2.16
CA ASN A 86 1.64 3.10 3.47
C ASN A 86 2.62 2.50 4.49
N SER A 87 3.13 3.32 5.40
CA SER A 87 4.22 2.88 6.32
C SER A 87 3.73 2.19 7.59
N ASP A 88 2.42 2.12 7.78
CA ASP A 88 1.72 1.66 8.97
C ASP A 88 0.85 0.43 8.72
N ILE A 89 1.16 -0.30 7.65
CA ILE A 89 0.50 -1.55 7.29
C ILE A 89 1.48 -2.71 7.37
N VAL A 90 0.93 -3.91 7.56
CA VAL A 90 1.55 -5.17 7.16
C VAL A 90 0.76 -5.70 6.00
N VAL A 91 1.47 -6.16 4.97
CA VAL A 91 0.83 -6.72 3.79
C VAL A 91 1.64 -7.86 3.21
N HIS A 92 0.98 -8.95 2.86
CA HIS A 92 1.60 -10.14 2.33
C HIS A 92 2.34 -9.84 1.00
N PRO A 93 3.55 -10.38 0.76
CA PRO A 93 4.35 -10.04 -0.43
C PRO A 93 3.67 -10.36 -1.77
N ASP A 94 2.75 -11.33 -1.82
CA ASP A 94 1.94 -11.58 -3.04
C ASP A 94 1.00 -10.42 -3.40
N VAL A 95 0.62 -9.57 -2.46
CA VAL A 95 -0.14 -8.35 -2.77
C VAL A 95 0.71 -7.41 -3.62
N PHE A 96 1.98 -7.21 -3.26
CA PHE A 96 2.91 -6.41 -4.08
C PHE A 96 3.10 -7.01 -5.47
N ARG A 97 3.30 -8.34 -5.57
CA ARG A 97 3.43 -9.04 -6.85
C ARG A 97 2.17 -8.88 -7.72
N ARG A 98 0.98 -9.05 -7.14
CA ARG A 98 -0.29 -8.84 -7.84
C ARG A 98 -0.44 -7.40 -8.33
N ALA A 99 -0.15 -6.42 -7.47
CA ALA A 99 -0.25 -5.01 -7.83
C ALA A 99 0.71 -4.64 -8.96
N ALA A 100 1.96 -5.09 -8.90
CA ALA A 100 2.99 -4.85 -9.91
C ALA A 100 2.64 -5.51 -11.27
N ALA A 101 2.05 -6.71 -11.26
CA ALA A 101 1.74 -7.47 -12.47
C ALA A 101 0.41 -7.05 -13.15
N ALA A 102 -0.51 -6.42 -12.42
CA ALA A 102 -1.82 -6.05 -12.95
C ALA A 102 -1.71 -4.93 -14.02
N PRO A 103 -2.58 -4.92 -15.04
CA PRO A 103 -2.60 -3.85 -16.04
C PRO A 103 -3.31 -2.60 -15.49
N GLY A 104 -3.36 -1.54 -16.32
CA GLY A 104 -4.02 -0.27 -15.99
C GLY A 104 -3.05 0.84 -15.61
N ASP A 105 -3.49 2.09 -15.65
CA ASP A 105 -2.64 3.22 -15.31
C ASP A 105 -2.44 3.35 -13.79
N LEU A 106 -3.48 3.01 -13.02
CA LEU A 106 -3.52 3.02 -11.57
C LEU A 106 -4.00 1.65 -11.09
N VAL A 107 -3.26 0.98 -10.21
CA VAL A 107 -3.69 -0.27 -9.58
C VAL A 107 -3.84 -0.06 -8.08
N LEU A 108 -4.96 -0.49 -7.50
CA LEU A 108 -5.24 -0.43 -6.08
C LEU A 108 -5.31 -1.85 -5.50
N ALA A 109 -4.62 -2.12 -4.40
CA ALA A 109 -4.84 -3.32 -3.61
C ALA A 109 -6.09 -3.12 -2.74
N VAL A 110 -7.09 -3.97 -2.93
CA VAL A 110 -8.41 -3.82 -2.30
C VAL A 110 -8.81 -5.11 -1.59
N GLN A 111 -9.08 -5.01 -0.30
CA GLN A 111 -9.70 -6.08 0.46
C GLN A 111 -11.22 -6.03 0.25
N ASP A 112 -11.80 -7.11 -0.26
CA ASP A 112 -13.26 -7.22 -0.38
C ASP A 112 -13.85 -7.43 1.02
N ARG A 113 -14.64 -6.45 1.48
CA ARG A 113 -15.21 -6.44 2.82
C ARG A 113 -16.62 -5.84 2.80
N ASP A 114 -17.54 -6.45 3.55
CA ASP A 114 -18.94 -5.99 3.67
C ASP A 114 -19.17 -5.13 4.93
N ASP A 115 -18.40 -5.36 6.00
CA ASP A 115 -18.44 -4.65 7.28
C ASP A 115 -17.56 -3.39 7.27
N LEU A 116 -17.77 -2.56 6.25
CA LEU A 116 -17.06 -1.28 6.12
C LEU A 116 -17.56 -0.25 7.15
N THR A 117 -16.66 0.63 7.58
CA THR A 117 -16.91 1.70 8.55
C THR A 117 -16.75 3.10 7.94
N GLU A 118 -17.09 4.14 8.72
CA GLU A 118 -16.90 5.55 8.33
C GLU A 118 -15.44 5.93 8.09
N GLU A 119 -14.50 5.21 8.71
CA GLU A 119 -13.07 5.51 8.59
C GLU A 119 -12.41 4.91 7.35
N ASP A 120 -13.00 3.86 6.79
CA ASP A 120 -12.41 3.06 5.72
C ASP A 120 -12.27 3.83 4.41
N MET A 121 -11.15 3.63 3.72
CA MET A 121 -10.97 4.14 2.37
C MET A 121 -11.69 3.24 1.37
N ARG A 122 -12.99 3.50 1.17
CA ARG A 122 -13.86 2.63 0.38
C ARG A 122 -13.52 2.69 -1.11
N VAL A 123 -13.79 1.59 -1.79
CA VAL A 123 -13.64 1.46 -3.25
C VAL A 123 -14.94 0.97 -3.88
N GLN A 124 -15.35 1.62 -4.97
CA GLN A 124 -16.43 1.16 -5.83
C GLN A 124 -15.85 0.55 -7.11
N LEU A 125 -16.34 -0.64 -7.46
CA LEU A 125 -15.92 -1.37 -8.65
C LEU A 125 -17.00 -1.28 -9.75
N GLY A 126 -16.57 -1.26 -11.02
CA GLY A 126 -17.45 -1.14 -12.18
C GLY A 126 -18.26 -2.40 -12.47
N ALA A 127 -19.40 -2.22 -13.16
CA ALA A 127 -20.29 -3.32 -13.55
C ALA A 127 -19.58 -4.37 -14.43
N GLY A 128 -19.88 -5.66 -14.21
CA GLY A 128 -19.23 -6.79 -14.90
C GLY A 128 -18.07 -7.41 -14.11
N ALA A 129 -17.62 -6.78 -13.03
CA ALA A 129 -16.93 -7.50 -11.96
C ALA A 129 -17.92 -8.48 -11.35
N ALA A 130 -17.77 -9.78 -11.63
CA ALA A 130 -18.53 -10.80 -10.92
C ALA A 130 -18.37 -10.55 -9.42
N ALA A 131 -19.48 -10.37 -8.70
CA ALA A 131 -19.44 -10.39 -7.24
C ALA A 131 -18.80 -11.72 -6.83
N PRO A 132 -17.72 -11.74 -6.03
CA PRO A 132 -17.26 -12.99 -5.44
C PRO A 132 -18.32 -13.41 -4.43
N ARG A 133 -19.25 -14.27 -4.86
CA ARG A 133 -20.17 -14.98 -3.96
C ARG A 133 -19.66 -16.37 -3.58
N ASP A 134 -18.37 -16.64 -3.80
CA ASP A 134 -17.63 -17.70 -3.11
C ASP A 134 -16.57 -17.04 -2.23
N ARG A 135 -16.99 -16.76 -0.99
CA ARG A 135 -16.18 -16.16 0.08
C ARG A 135 -15.37 -17.26 0.74
N GLY A 136 -14.07 -17.31 0.47
CA GLY A 136 -13.18 -18.29 1.09
C GLY A 136 -11.84 -18.50 0.41
N GLY A 137 -11.56 -17.84 -0.71
CA GLY A 137 -10.22 -17.79 -1.29
C GLY A 137 -9.99 -16.41 -1.88
N ALA A 138 -8.73 -16.00 -1.98
CA ALA A 138 -8.29 -14.89 -2.81
C ALA A 138 -8.82 -15.10 -4.24
N GLY A 139 -10.05 -14.63 -4.48
CA GLY A 139 -10.80 -14.91 -5.68
C GLY A 139 -10.06 -14.29 -6.86
N SER A 140 -9.77 -15.14 -7.85
CA SER A 140 -9.09 -14.77 -9.08
C SER A 140 -9.77 -13.57 -9.73
N ALA A 141 -9.27 -12.36 -9.45
CA ALA A 141 -9.32 -11.31 -10.43
C ALA A 141 -8.61 -11.91 -11.65
N GLY A 142 -9.36 -12.20 -12.72
CA GLY A 142 -8.75 -12.63 -13.99
C GLY A 142 -7.61 -11.68 -14.34
N ALA A 143 -6.71 -12.10 -15.24
CA ALA A 143 -5.43 -11.44 -15.55
C ALA A 143 -5.48 -9.90 -15.85
N GLN A 144 -6.66 -9.28 -15.89
CA GLN A 144 -6.90 -7.88 -16.17
C GLN A 144 -7.31 -7.00 -14.95
N GLY A 145 -7.58 -7.56 -13.76
CA GLY A 145 -8.05 -6.78 -12.60
C GLY A 145 -9.47 -6.20 -12.74
N ARG A 146 -10.12 -5.83 -11.62
CA ARG A 146 -11.49 -5.25 -11.62
C ARG A 146 -11.41 -3.74 -11.86
N ARG A 147 -12.27 -3.16 -12.70
CA ARG A 147 -12.26 -1.70 -12.93
C ARG A 147 -12.67 -0.96 -11.66
N VAL A 148 -11.88 0.02 -11.25
CA VAL A 148 -12.21 0.96 -10.17
C VAL A 148 -12.95 2.15 -10.78
N VAL A 149 -14.08 2.52 -10.18
CA VAL A 149 -14.92 3.66 -10.62
C VAL A 149 -15.09 4.73 -9.55
N ALA A 150 -14.77 4.44 -8.29
CA ALA A 150 -14.60 5.46 -7.25
C ALA A 150 -13.67 4.95 -6.14
N ILE A 151 -12.97 5.87 -5.47
CA ILE A 151 -12.26 5.67 -4.21
C ILE A 151 -12.55 6.88 -3.30
N GLY A 152 -12.79 6.65 -2.01
CA GLY A 152 -13.01 7.73 -1.05
C GLY A 152 -13.85 7.33 0.17
N LYS A 153 -13.73 8.08 1.26
CA LYS A 153 -14.50 7.87 2.50
C LYS A 153 -16.00 8.18 2.34
N ASP A 154 -16.36 9.01 1.36
CA ASP A 154 -17.74 9.48 1.13
C ASP A 154 -18.57 8.54 0.23
N ILE A 155 -17.99 7.45 -0.29
CA ILE A 155 -18.74 6.49 -1.12
C ILE A 155 -19.82 5.81 -0.27
N PRO A 156 -21.10 5.83 -0.65
CA PRO A 156 -22.15 5.17 0.12
C PRO A 156 -21.85 3.67 0.33
N MET A 157 -22.14 3.14 1.52
CA MET A 157 -21.91 1.73 1.85
C MET A 157 -22.52 0.76 0.83
N ALA A 158 -23.75 1.05 0.38
CA ALA A 158 -24.45 0.25 -0.62
C ALA A 158 -23.78 0.23 -2.01
N GLN A 159 -22.81 1.10 -2.26
CA GLN A 159 -22.03 1.19 -3.49
C GLN A 159 -20.58 0.73 -3.29
N SER A 160 -20.17 0.52 -2.04
CA SER A 160 -18.81 0.12 -1.69
C SER A 160 -18.65 -1.39 -1.85
N HIS A 161 -17.49 -1.81 -2.35
CA HIS A 161 -17.17 -3.22 -2.60
C HIS A 161 -15.97 -3.72 -1.78
N GLY A 162 -15.27 -2.82 -1.10
CA GLY A 162 -14.10 -3.14 -0.30
C GLY A 162 -13.36 -1.89 0.16
N GLU A 163 -12.24 -2.12 0.83
CA GLU A 163 -11.33 -1.13 1.38
C GLU A 163 -10.00 -1.14 0.64
N PHE A 164 -9.46 0.04 0.35
CA PHE A 164 -8.10 0.21 -0.16
C PHE A 164 -7.07 -0.03 0.95
N CYS A 165 -6.14 -0.97 0.72
CA CYS A 165 -5.20 -1.46 1.74
C CYS A 165 -3.87 -0.70 1.79
N GLY A 166 -3.81 0.55 1.29
CA GLY A 166 -2.59 1.35 1.34
C GLY A 166 -1.45 0.89 0.41
N VAL A 167 -1.75 0.05 -0.59
CA VAL A 167 -0.80 -0.37 -1.64
C VAL A 167 -1.37 -0.02 -3.01
N SER A 168 -0.67 0.85 -3.76
CA SER A 168 -1.08 1.26 -5.10
C SER A 168 0.10 1.29 -6.08
N LEU A 169 -0.15 0.97 -7.36
CA LEU A 169 0.80 1.14 -8.45
C LEU A 169 0.36 2.31 -9.32
N LEU A 170 1.25 3.28 -9.53
CA LEU A 170 1.07 4.38 -10.48
C LEU A 170 2.01 4.16 -11.66
N ARG A 171 1.45 4.00 -12.86
CA ARG A 171 2.19 4.07 -14.11
C ARG A 171 2.34 5.53 -14.56
N PRO A 172 3.20 5.84 -15.55
CA PRO A 172 3.47 7.23 -15.96
C PRO A 172 2.23 8.07 -16.31
N ALA A 173 1.14 7.46 -16.78
CA ALA A 173 -0.14 8.16 -16.98
C ALA A 173 -0.77 8.60 -15.65
N ALA A 174 -0.94 7.69 -14.69
CA ALA A 174 -1.46 8.01 -13.36
C ALA A 174 -0.55 8.95 -12.57
N ALA A 175 0.77 8.79 -12.67
CA ALA A 175 1.73 9.69 -12.02
C ALA A 175 1.62 11.13 -12.57
N ARG A 176 1.42 11.31 -13.89
CA ARG A 176 1.18 12.63 -14.48
C ARG A 176 -0.15 13.23 -14.02
N ALA A 177 -1.24 12.45 -14.07
CA ALA A 177 -2.54 12.93 -13.61
C ALA A 177 -2.51 13.31 -12.12
N PHE A 178 -1.82 12.51 -11.29
CA PHE A 178 -1.56 12.83 -9.89
C PHE A 178 -0.84 14.16 -9.74
N ALA A 179 0.23 14.38 -10.51
CA ALA A 179 0.99 15.63 -10.47
C ALA A 179 0.14 16.83 -10.90
N GLU A 180 -0.65 16.72 -11.97
CA GLU A 180 -1.52 17.80 -12.42
C GLU A 180 -2.53 18.21 -11.34
N VAL A 181 -3.28 17.24 -10.80
CA VAL A 181 -4.25 17.49 -9.72
C VAL A 181 -3.56 18.05 -8.47
N ALA A 182 -2.43 17.48 -8.06
CA ALA A 182 -1.69 17.97 -6.89
C ALA A 182 -1.18 19.42 -7.08
N THR A 183 -0.76 19.80 -8.28
CA THR A 183 -0.35 21.17 -8.60
C THR A 183 -1.52 22.15 -8.47
N ASP A 184 -2.70 21.80 -8.95
CA ASP A 184 -3.89 22.64 -8.83
C ASP A 184 -4.31 22.83 -7.36
N LEU A 185 -4.26 21.76 -6.56
CA LEU A 185 -4.60 21.83 -5.13
C LEU A 185 -3.59 22.66 -4.35
N GLN A 186 -2.30 22.55 -4.68
CA GLN A 186 -1.24 23.41 -4.15
C GLN A 186 -1.48 24.88 -4.46
N TRP A 187 -1.84 25.20 -5.71
CA TRP A 187 -2.16 26.56 -6.14
C TRP A 187 -3.38 27.12 -5.39
N GLN A 188 -4.37 26.28 -5.11
CA GLN A 188 -5.58 26.62 -4.35
C GLN A 188 -5.37 26.61 -2.83
N ALA A 189 -4.16 26.34 -2.34
CA ALA A 189 -3.85 26.15 -0.92
C ALA A 189 -4.72 25.09 -0.21
N ARG A 190 -5.18 24.07 -0.94
CA ARG A 190 -5.88 22.89 -0.39
C ARG A 190 -4.86 21.84 0.05
N THR A 191 -4.35 21.99 1.26
CA THR A 191 -3.16 21.25 1.73
C THR A 191 -3.44 20.07 2.64
N SER A 192 -4.68 19.88 3.11
CA SER A 192 -5.03 18.86 4.11
C SER A 192 -5.54 17.54 3.53
N LEU A 193 -5.37 17.34 2.22
CA LEU A 193 -5.92 16.18 1.51
C LEU A 193 -5.02 14.95 1.63
N TYR A 194 -5.65 13.79 1.48
CA TYR A 194 -4.97 12.51 1.35
C TYR A 194 -4.59 12.24 -0.11
N TYR A 195 -3.62 11.36 -0.36
CA TYR A 195 -3.22 11.03 -1.73
C TYR A 195 -4.34 10.28 -2.48
N GLU A 196 -5.22 9.60 -1.76
CA GLU A 196 -6.41 8.93 -2.26
C GLU A 196 -7.45 9.93 -2.77
N ASP A 197 -7.53 11.13 -2.18
CA ASP A 197 -8.36 12.23 -2.72
C ASP A 197 -7.85 12.72 -4.08
N ILE A 198 -6.55 12.57 -4.35
CA ILE A 198 -5.94 12.86 -5.64
C ILE A 198 -6.29 11.76 -6.63
N TYR A 199 -6.23 10.49 -6.21
CA TYR A 199 -6.68 9.36 -7.03
C TYR A 199 -8.14 9.54 -7.44
N ALA A 200 -9.01 9.90 -6.50
CA ALA A 200 -10.43 10.15 -6.77
C ALA A 200 -10.64 11.22 -7.84
N GLN A 201 -9.88 12.33 -7.78
CA GLN A 201 -9.97 13.42 -8.77
C GLN A 201 -9.34 13.08 -10.13
N ALA A 202 -8.33 12.21 -10.16
CA ALA A 202 -7.67 11.78 -11.39
C ALA A 202 -8.40 10.61 -12.09
N LEU A 203 -9.32 9.93 -11.40
CA LEU A 203 -9.82 8.61 -11.76
C LEU A 203 -10.48 8.52 -13.14
N ASP A 204 -11.26 9.55 -13.51
CA ASP A 204 -12.03 9.58 -14.76
C ASP A 204 -11.14 9.47 -16.01
N GLY A 205 -9.90 9.94 -15.92
CA GLY A 205 -8.92 9.92 -17.01
C GLY A 205 -8.04 8.67 -17.07
N LEU A 206 -8.23 7.71 -16.17
CA LEU A 206 -7.31 6.58 -15.98
C LEU A 206 -7.98 5.23 -16.16
N ASP A 207 -7.26 4.25 -16.72
CA ASP A 207 -7.64 2.85 -16.58
C ASP A 207 -7.25 2.33 -15.18
N ALA A 208 -8.09 2.62 -14.19
CA ALA A 208 -7.86 2.20 -12.81
C ALA A 208 -8.35 0.77 -12.53
N ARG A 209 -7.50 -0.07 -11.93
CA ARG A 209 -7.76 -1.48 -11.64
C ARG A 209 -7.62 -1.79 -10.16
N ALA A 210 -8.35 -2.80 -9.69
CA ALA A 210 -8.23 -3.37 -8.37
C ALA A 210 -7.69 -4.80 -8.45
N VAL A 211 -6.74 -5.10 -7.57
CA VAL A 211 -6.30 -6.46 -7.23
C VAL A 211 -6.82 -6.81 -5.84
N GLY A 212 -7.26 -8.05 -5.67
CA GLY A 212 -7.82 -8.51 -4.40
C GLY A 212 -6.74 -8.69 -3.33
N VAL A 213 -7.11 -8.44 -2.08
CA VAL A 213 -6.34 -8.73 -0.86
C VAL A 213 -7.23 -9.59 0.03
N ALA A 214 -6.73 -10.75 0.48
CA ALA A 214 -7.49 -11.60 1.38
C ALA A 214 -7.44 -11.06 2.83
N PRO A 215 -8.43 -11.40 3.69
CA PRO A 215 -8.46 -10.95 5.09
C PRO A 215 -7.18 -11.24 5.88
N GLU A 216 -6.54 -12.36 5.62
CA GLU A 216 -5.31 -12.81 6.26
C GLU A 216 -4.03 -12.20 5.68
N GLU A 217 -4.12 -11.41 4.60
CA GLU A 217 -2.97 -10.85 3.89
C GLU A 217 -2.65 -9.41 4.28
N TYR A 218 -3.45 -8.77 5.12
CA TYR A 218 -3.34 -7.34 5.39
C TYR A 218 -3.86 -6.97 6.77
N ALA A 219 -3.16 -6.04 7.42
CA ALA A 219 -3.64 -5.29 8.57
C ALA A 219 -3.02 -3.89 8.58
N GLU A 220 -3.82 -2.90 8.98
CA GLU A 220 -3.35 -1.57 9.36
C GLU A 220 -3.15 -1.51 10.87
N VAL A 221 -2.10 -0.83 11.31
CA VAL A 221 -1.87 -0.55 12.72
C VAL A 221 -2.09 0.92 12.92
N ASP A 222 -3.21 1.38 13.49
CA ASP A 222 -3.43 2.80 13.80
C ASP A 222 -3.25 3.13 15.26
N ARG A 223 -3.61 2.17 16.11
CA ARG A 223 -3.58 2.27 17.55
C ARG A 223 -2.89 1.03 18.14
N PRO A 224 -2.49 1.09 19.42
CA PRO A 224 -1.87 -0.05 20.07
C PRO A 224 -2.70 -1.34 20.04
N GLU A 225 -4.03 -1.23 19.97
CA GLU A 225 -4.93 -2.38 19.92
C GLU A 225 -4.81 -3.19 18.62
N ASP A 226 -4.36 -2.56 17.54
CA ASP A 226 -4.26 -3.17 16.21
C ASP A 226 -3.01 -4.07 16.05
N LEU A 227 -2.04 -3.95 16.97
CA LEU A 227 -0.78 -4.68 16.92
C LEU A 227 -0.99 -6.20 16.88
N ALA A 228 -2.00 -6.72 17.59
CA ALA A 228 -2.32 -8.14 17.58
C ALA A 228 -2.83 -8.61 16.20
N GLY A 229 -3.60 -7.78 15.50
CA GLY A 229 -4.06 -8.09 14.14
C GLY A 229 -2.91 -8.13 13.14
N ALA A 230 -2.00 -7.15 13.23
CA ALA A 230 -0.79 -7.11 12.41
C ALA A 230 0.15 -8.30 12.67
N ALA A 231 0.32 -8.71 13.94
CA ALA A 231 1.07 -9.90 14.30
C ALA A 231 0.45 -11.17 13.69
N ALA A 232 -0.89 -11.29 13.75
CA ALA A 232 -1.61 -12.45 13.23
C ALA A 232 -1.44 -12.63 11.72
N VAL A 233 -1.35 -11.53 10.94
CA VAL A 233 -1.03 -11.60 9.50
C VAL A 233 0.34 -12.24 9.27
N VAL A 234 1.37 -11.85 10.03
CA VAL A 234 2.71 -12.45 9.92
C VAL A 234 2.69 -13.93 10.33
N GLU A 235 2.02 -14.25 11.44
CA GLU A 235 1.95 -15.60 11.99
C GLU A 235 1.17 -16.58 11.09
N ALA A 236 0.17 -16.09 10.37
CA ALA A 236 -0.63 -16.90 9.44
C ALA A 236 0.16 -17.33 8.19
N HIS A 237 1.24 -16.63 7.84
CA HIS A 237 2.01 -16.87 6.61
C HIS A 237 3.51 -17.09 6.90
N PRO A 238 3.87 -18.18 7.60
CA PRO A 238 5.25 -18.45 7.95
C PRO A 238 6.12 -18.58 6.69
N GLY A 239 7.21 -17.81 6.66
CA GLY A 239 8.17 -17.82 5.54
C GLY A 239 7.83 -16.90 4.37
N ALA A 240 6.66 -16.25 4.35
CA ALA A 240 6.28 -15.37 3.24
C ALA A 240 7.23 -14.17 3.04
N TRP A 241 7.82 -13.67 4.12
CA TRP A 241 8.78 -12.55 4.13
C TRP A 241 10.25 -12.99 4.01
N GLN A 242 10.53 -14.28 3.77
CA GLN A 242 11.89 -14.72 3.49
C GLN A 242 12.27 -14.32 2.06
N ALA A 243 13.47 -13.79 1.88
CA ALA A 243 13.98 -13.49 0.55
C ALA A 243 14.06 -14.79 -0.28
N ALA A 244 13.77 -14.70 -1.58
CA ALA A 244 13.86 -15.84 -2.49
C ALA A 244 15.30 -16.38 -2.53
N GLY A 245 15.59 -17.41 -1.72
CA GLY A 245 16.92 -18.02 -1.62
C GLY A 245 17.39 -18.39 -0.22
N GLU A 246 16.71 -17.95 0.86
CA GLU A 246 17.02 -18.45 2.20
C GLU A 246 16.40 -19.85 2.42
N PRO A 247 17.19 -20.86 2.82
CA PRO A 247 16.65 -22.18 3.10
C PRO A 247 15.71 -22.09 4.30
N THR A 248 14.49 -22.59 4.13
CA THR A 248 13.52 -22.76 5.21
C THR A 248 14.14 -23.71 6.23
N THR A 249 14.61 -23.20 7.37
CA THR A 249 14.97 -24.06 8.49
C THR A 249 13.69 -24.56 9.12
N ASP A 250 13.16 -25.64 8.56
CA ASP A 250 12.10 -26.41 9.18
C ASP A 250 12.66 -27.04 10.47
N GLN A 251 12.46 -26.35 11.59
CA GLN A 251 12.69 -26.92 12.92
C GLN A 251 11.49 -27.78 13.32
N THR A 252 11.26 -28.86 12.57
CA THR A 252 10.49 -30.01 13.07
C THR A 252 11.21 -31.32 12.79
N ALA A 253 12.34 -31.53 13.48
CA ALA A 253 12.81 -32.88 13.79
C ALA A 253 13.82 -32.85 14.94
N ALA A 254 13.40 -33.33 16.12
CA ALA A 254 14.10 -34.36 16.90
C ALA A 254 13.51 -34.49 18.31
N PRO A 255 13.65 -35.67 18.94
CA PRO A 255 13.37 -37.02 18.47
C PRO A 255 12.13 -37.64 19.14
#